data_AF-A0A2E0IZI3-F1
#
_entry.id   AF-A0A2E0IZI3-F1
#
_cell.length_a   1.000
_cell.length_b   1.000
_cell.length_c   1.000
_cell.angle_alpha   90.00
_cell.angle_beta   90.00
_cell.angle_gamma   90.00
#
_symmetry.space_group_name_H-M   'P 1'
#
loop_
_entity.id
_entity.type
_entity.pdbx_description
1 polymer ?
#
loop_
_entity_poly.entity_id
_entity_poly.type
_entity_poly.pdbx_seq_one_letter_code
_entity_poly.pdbx_strand_id
1 'polypeptide(L)'
;MSEKSRIRWLCRRGMKELDVLLERFIAGEYDDLDERERAGLLELVEMEDPDLYMLVMGRAEPSHALQADLLSRIRQFQRPQGVSR
;
A
#
# COMPACT_ATOMS: atom_id res chain seq x y z
N MET A 1 -6.77 12.98 15.93
CA MET A 1 -5.97 12.50 14.79
C MET A 1 -6.90 11.69 13.91
N SER A 2 -7.03 12.00 12.62
CA SER A 2 -7.79 11.15 11.68
C SER A 2 -6.98 9.90 11.36
N GLU A 3 -7.64 8.76 11.13
CA GLU A 3 -7.00 7.49 10.75
C GLU A 3 -6.12 7.66 9.49
N LYS A 4 -6.58 8.47 8.53
CA LYS A 4 -5.82 8.86 7.33
C LYS A 4 -4.48 9.51 7.67
N SER A 5 -4.47 10.40 8.67
CA SER A 5 -3.24 11.09 9.11
C SER A 5 -2.27 10.13 9.78
N ARG A 6 -2.79 9.14 10.53
CA ARG A 6 -1.98 8.08 11.15
C ARG A 6 -1.34 7.20 10.09
N ILE A 7 -2.12 6.71 9.13
CA ILE A 7 -1.63 5.86 8.04
C ILE A 7 -0.61 6.61 7.18
N ARG A 8 -0.90 7.86 6.81
CA ARG A 8 0.06 8.71 6.08
C ARG A 8 1.39 8.87 6.81
N TRP A 9 1.37 8.93 8.14
CA TRP A 9 2.59 8.99 8.94
C TRP A 9 3.34 7.66 8.97
N LEU A 10 2.64 6.52 9.10
CA LEU A 10 3.21 5.16 9.07
C LEU A 10 3.86 4.80 7.74
N CYS A 11 3.43 5.45 6.65
CA CYS A 11 4.03 5.28 5.33
C CYS A 11 5.37 6.02 5.14
N ARG A 12 5.85 6.79 6.14
CA ARG A 12 7.17 7.41 6.10
C ARG A 12 8.20 6.41 6.62
N ARG A 13 8.91 5.75 5.71
CA ARG A 13 9.78 4.60 5.98
C ARG A 13 11.20 4.84 5.49
N GLY A 14 12.06 3.83 5.63
CA GLY A 14 13.46 3.94 5.20
C GLY A 14 13.65 3.76 3.69
N MET A 15 12.65 3.20 3.00
CA MET A 15 12.70 2.86 1.59
C MET A 15 11.89 3.84 0.74
N LYS A 16 12.59 4.66 -0.06
CA LYS A 16 12.00 5.72 -0.88
C LYS A 16 10.95 5.23 -1.87
N GLU A 17 11.15 4.04 -2.44
CA GLU A 17 10.22 3.44 -3.41
C GLU A 17 8.86 3.16 -2.76
N LEU A 18 8.86 2.62 -1.54
CA LEU A 18 7.63 2.38 -0.77
C LEU A 18 6.98 3.68 -0.34
N ASP A 19 7.76 4.65 0.14
CA ASP A 19 7.26 5.96 0.56
C ASP A 19 6.47 6.64 -0.58
N VAL A 20 7.06 6.72 -1.77
CA VAL A 20 6.43 7.36 -2.94
C VAL A 20 5.19 6.60 -3.39
N LEU A 21 5.24 5.27 -3.40
CA LEU A 21 4.11 4.44 -3.79
C LEU A 21 2.92 4.60 -2.83
N LEU A 22 3.18 4.42 -1.53
CA LEU A 22 2.16 4.48 -0.49
C LEU A 22 1.59 5.90 -0.35
N GLU A 23 2.42 6.94 -0.43
CA GLU A 23 1.95 8.32 -0.38
C GLU A 23 0.98 8.63 -1.51
N ARG A 24 1.32 8.23 -2.75
CA ARG A 24 0.45 8.42 -3.91
C ARG A 24 -0.82 7.59 -3.82
N PHE A 25 -0.72 6.34 -3.37
CA PHE A 25 -1.86 5.46 -3.15
C PHE A 25 -2.83 6.06 -2.11
N ILE A 26 -2.32 6.55 -0.97
CA ILE A 26 -3.16 7.15 0.07
C ILE A 26 -3.80 8.45 -0.39
N ALA A 27 -3.11 9.23 -1.22
CA ALA A 27 -3.66 10.46 -1.77
C ALA A 27 -4.78 10.22 -2.79
N GLY A 28 -4.73 9.12 -3.55
CA GLY A 28 -5.67 8.82 -4.63
C GLY A 28 -6.79 7.85 -4.26
N GLU A 29 -6.48 6.78 -3.53
CA GLU A 29 -7.38 5.62 -3.34
C GLU A 29 -7.92 5.52 -1.90
N TYR A 30 -7.27 6.15 -0.91
CA TYR A 30 -7.66 5.97 0.51
C TYR A 30 -9.11 6.34 0.81
N ASP A 31 -9.61 7.39 0.17
CA ASP A 31 -10.98 7.86 0.41
C ASP A 31 -12.02 6.90 -0.20
N ASP A 32 -11.62 6.10 -1.18
CA ASP A 32 -12.44 5.07 -1.84
C ASP A 32 -12.37 3.70 -1.13
N LEU A 33 -11.42 3.52 -0.21
CA LEU A 33 -11.32 2.30 0.59
C LEU A 33 -12.46 2.21 1.61
N ASP A 34 -13.04 1.02 1.75
CA ASP A 34 -13.98 0.71 2.84
C ASP A 34 -13.27 0.53 4.20
N GLU A 35 -14.03 0.38 5.28
CA GLU A 35 -13.47 0.25 6.63
C GLU A 35 -12.62 -1.03 6.82
N ARG A 36 -12.93 -2.11 6.10
CA ARG A 36 -12.14 -3.35 6.16
C ARG A 36 -10.82 -3.17 5.41
N GLU A 37 -10.87 -2.56 4.25
CA GLU A 37 -9.70 -2.24 3.43
C GLU A 37 -8.77 -1.26 4.12
N ARG A 38 -9.31 -0.28 4.85
CA ARG A 38 -8.50 0.62 5.70
C ARG A 38 -7.79 -0.14 6.81
N ALA A 39 -8.47 -1.09 7.47
CA ALA A 39 -7.85 -1.94 8.47
C ALA A 39 -6.75 -2.84 7.87
N GLY A 40 -7.00 -3.46 6.70
CA GLY A 40 -5.98 -4.24 6.01
C GLY A 40 -4.78 -3.40 5.53
N LEU A 41 -5.02 -2.14 5.14
CA LEU A 41 -3.95 -1.21 4.79
C LEU A 41 -3.12 -0.85 6.04
N LEU A 42 -3.76 -0.65 7.18
CA LEU A 42 -3.08 -0.41 8.45
C LEU A 42 -2.15 -1.59 8.80
N GLU A 43 -2.62 -2.82 8.70
CA GLU A 43 -1.81 -4.03 8.92
C GLU A 43 -0.60 -4.07 7.98
N LEU A 44 -0.78 -3.76 6.69
CA LEU A 44 0.31 -3.71 5.70
C LEU A 44 1.36 -2.66 6.07
N VAL A 45 0.95 -1.47 6.50
CA VAL A 45 1.88 -0.37 6.87
C VAL A 45 2.44 -0.52 8.29
N GLU A 46 2.09 -1.57 9.02
CA GLU A 46 2.75 -1.96 10.27
C GLU A 46 3.82 -3.05 10.05
N MET A 47 3.86 -3.70 8.87
CA MET A 47 4.87 -4.71 8.51
C MET A 47 6.27 -4.11 8.28
N GLU A 48 7.35 -4.89 8.40
CA GLU A 48 8.69 -4.38 8.09
C GLU A 48 8.85 -4.02 6.59
N ASP A 49 9.71 -3.04 6.28
CA ASP A 49 9.95 -2.57 4.90
C ASP A 49 10.31 -3.70 3.93
N PRO A 50 11.21 -4.66 4.26
CA PRO A 50 11.57 -5.74 3.35
C PRO A 50 10.39 -6.65 3.00
N ASP A 51 9.56 -6.97 3.98
CA ASP A 51 8.40 -7.87 3.80
C ASP A 51 7.32 -7.19 2.99
N LEU A 52 7.00 -5.93 3.31
CA LEU A 52 6.05 -5.14 2.55
C LEU A 52 6.52 -4.98 1.10
N TYR A 53 7.81 -4.74 0.87
CA TYR A 53 8.37 -4.66 -0.46
C TYR A 53 8.23 -5.98 -1.24
N MET A 54 8.51 -7.12 -0.61
CA MET A 54 8.33 -8.43 -1.27
C MET A 54 6.87 -8.70 -1.62
N LEU A 55 5.93 -8.34 -0.74
CA LEU A 55 4.50 -8.43 -1.02
C LEU A 55 4.10 -7.52 -2.17
N VAL A 56 4.50 -6.24 -2.17
CA VAL A 56 4.18 -5.31 -3.26
C VAL A 56 4.75 -5.84 -4.58
N MET A 57 5.98 -6.35 -4.59
CA MET A 57 6.63 -6.89 -5.79
C MET A 57 6.08 -8.25 -6.26
N GLY A 58 5.14 -8.86 -5.53
CA GLY A 58 4.61 -10.19 -5.86
C GLY A 58 5.61 -11.32 -5.64
N ARG A 59 6.61 -11.10 -4.79
CA ARG A 59 7.63 -12.09 -4.39
C ARG A 59 7.28 -12.82 -3.09
N ALA A 60 6.24 -12.37 -2.39
CA ALA A 60 5.66 -13.02 -1.23
C ALA A 60 4.15 -13.19 -1.41
N GLU A 61 3.59 -14.17 -0.71
CA GLU A 61 2.15 -14.46 -0.73
C GLU A 61 1.41 -13.69 0.38
N PRO A 62 0.23 -13.15 0.08
CA PRO A 62 -0.64 -12.56 1.11
C PRO A 62 -1.16 -13.63 2.07
N SER A 63 -1.29 -13.25 3.33
CA SER A 63 -1.81 -14.11 4.41
C SER A 63 -3.31 -14.35 4.31
N HIS A 64 -4.08 -13.45 3.68
CA HIS A 64 -5.53 -13.55 3.54
C HIS A 64 -6.07 -12.77 2.34
N ALA A 65 -7.31 -13.08 1.94
CA ALA A 65 -7.96 -12.51 0.76
C ALA A 65 -7.99 -10.97 0.76
N LEU A 66 -8.34 -10.35 1.89
CA LEU A 66 -8.35 -8.88 2.01
C LEU A 66 -6.97 -8.25 1.74
N GLN A 67 -5.90 -8.87 2.22
CA GLN A 67 -4.54 -8.41 1.95
C GLN A 67 -4.18 -8.61 0.48
N ALA A 68 -4.61 -9.74 -0.11
CA ALA A 68 -4.41 -10.02 -1.53
C ALA A 68 -5.10 -8.97 -2.43
N ASP A 69 -6.32 -8.58 -2.08
CA ASP A 69 -7.11 -7.60 -2.82
C ASP A 69 -6.46 -6.21 -2.75
N LEU A 70 -6.04 -5.78 -1.56
CA LEU A 70 -5.31 -4.52 -1.36
C LEU A 70 -3.97 -4.49 -2.10
N LEU A 71 -3.18 -5.55 -1.99
CA LEU A 71 -1.91 -5.65 -2.73
C LEU A 71 -2.14 -5.61 -4.24
N SER A 72 -3.22 -6.21 -4.73
CA SER A 72 -3.59 -6.15 -6.14
C SER A 72 -3.91 -4.72 -6.58
N ARG A 73 -4.65 -3.94 -5.77
CA ARG A 73 -4.89 -2.51 -6.05
C ARG A 73 -3.60 -1.69 -6.03
N ILE A 74 -2.74 -1.89 -5.02
CA ILE A 74 -1.46 -1.18 -4.90
C ILE A 74 -0.57 -1.48 -6.12
N ARG A 75 -0.48 -2.74 -6.54
CA ARG A 75 0.28 -3.16 -7.74
C ARG A 75 -0.30 -2.58 -9.03
N GLN A 76 -1.62 -2.53 -9.15
CA GLN A 76 -2.29 -1.90 -10.29
C GLN A 76 -2.01 -0.40 -10.34
N PHE A 77 -1.99 0.26 -9.19
CA PHE A 77 -1.63 1.67 -9.06
C PHE A 77 -0.15 1.94 -9.36
N GLN A 78 0.75 1.00 -9.01
CA GLN A 78 2.18 1.08 -9.33
C GLN A 78 2.45 0.99 -10.84
N ARG A 79 1.66 0.20 -11.60
CA ARG A 79 1.82 0.12 -13.06
C ARG A 79 1.54 1.52 -13.63
N PRO A 80 2.56 2.23 -14.14
CA PRO A 80 2.32 3.53 -14.74
C PRO A 80 1.37 3.35 -15.93
N GLN A 81 0.38 4.24 -16.05
CA GLN A 81 -0.45 4.40 -17.25
C GLN A 81 0.35 4.91 -18.47
N GLY A 82 1.58 4.45 -18.65
CA GLY A 82 2.46 4.86 -19.75
C GLY A 82 3.93 4.60 -19.48
N VAL A 83 4.39 3.40 -19.85
CA VAL A 83 5.65 3.29 -20.60
C VAL A 83 5.27 2.85 -22.00
N SER A 84 4.80 3.81 -22.79
CA SER A 84 5.02 3.80 -24.24
C SER A 84 6.22 4.70 -24.49
N ARG A 85 7.38 4.09 -24.66
CA ARG A 85 8.42 4.49 -25.61
C ARG A 85 9.43 3.38 -25.76
#